data_AF-A0A0F4ZBZ8-F1
#
_entry.id   AF-A0A0F4ZBZ8-F1
#
_cell.length_a   1.000
_cell.length_b   1.000
_cell.length_c   1.000
_cell.angle_alpha   90.00
_cell.angle_beta   90.00
_cell.angle_gamma   90.00
#
_symmetry.space_group_name_H-M   'P 1'
#
loop_
_entity.id
_entity.type
_entity.pdbx_description
1 polymer ?
#
loop_
_entity_poly.entity_id
_entity_poly.type
_entity_poly.pdbx_seq_one_letter_code
_entity_poly.pdbx_strand_id
1 'polypeptide(L)'
;MTFRLPYCPQEDEKLRATALKVRRGGNCPNSLEVLQQLTPLQIPDSNNHSPKLHLVSPLPHPDSPAVQAIARSFSTEATLVDLSTCLYRPESREAASCYIMRSAQTGSRTIVTYNELREMDVDEFNEVAEKARRLGGKQWWHFEGRIPPTTLHCIELLRNNAPQDSLVISVEVEKPGRDGLEAVAASADVVFISRNWAERNAHIVSYSGSQSAKAHGSVL
;
A
#
# COMPACT_ATOMS: atom_id res chain seq x y z
N MET A 1 -12.95 -2.93 10.83
CA MET A 1 -14.18 -3.64 11.29
C MET A 1 -15.19 -3.69 10.16
N THR A 2 -15.88 -4.80 9.97
CA THR A 2 -16.88 -4.96 8.90
C THR A 2 -18.19 -5.53 9.44
N PHE A 3 -19.27 -4.79 9.26
CA PHE A 3 -20.63 -5.20 9.57
C PHE A 3 -21.32 -5.69 8.30
N ARG A 4 -21.95 -6.86 8.36
CA ARG A 4 -22.96 -7.26 7.37
C ARG A 4 -24.31 -6.82 7.89
N LEU A 5 -25.01 -6.00 7.11
CA LEU A 5 -26.31 -5.45 7.42
C LEU A 5 -27.35 -6.05 6.45
N PRO A 6 -28.61 -6.22 6.86
CA PRO A 6 -29.66 -6.66 5.93
C PRO A 6 -29.84 -5.66 4.79
N TYR A 7 -29.79 -4.35 5.08
CA TYR A 7 -29.88 -3.24 4.14
C TYR A 7 -29.01 -2.06 4.61
N CYS A 8 -28.90 -1.00 3.80
CA CYS A 8 -28.19 0.22 4.20
C CYS A 8 -29.09 1.05 5.14
N PRO A 9 -28.66 1.36 6.38
CA PRO A 9 -29.50 2.09 7.33
C PRO A 9 -29.73 3.52 6.87
N GLN A 10 -30.89 4.06 7.20
CA GLN A 10 -31.17 5.49 7.09
C GLN A 10 -30.51 6.28 8.22
N GLU A 11 -30.43 7.61 8.06
CA GLU A 11 -30.00 8.49 9.14
C GLU A 11 -30.91 8.31 10.36
N ASP A 12 -30.30 8.28 11.55
CA ASP A 12 -30.97 8.03 12.85
C ASP A 12 -31.65 6.64 13.01
N GLU A 13 -31.43 5.71 12.08
CA GLU A 13 -31.99 4.36 12.18
C GLU A 13 -31.13 3.43 13.05
N LYS A 14 -31.77 2.75 14.00
CA LYS A 14 -31.15 1.67 14.77
C LYS A 14 -31.29 0.31 14.05
N LEU A 15 -30.19 -0.16 13.46
CA LEU A 15 -30.15 -1.44 12.75
C LEU A 15 -29.19 -2.45 13.42
N ARG A 16 -29.62 -3.71 13.56
CA ARG A 16 -28.77 -4.81 14.04
C ARG A 16 -28.02 -5.47 12.89
N ALA A 17 -26.69 -5.59 13.02
CA ALA A 17 -25.88 -6.33 12.06
C ALA A 17 -26.14 -7.85 12.14
N THR A 18 -26.14 -8.52 10.98
CA THR A 18 -26.28 -9.98 10.87
C THR A 18 -24.96 -10.71 11.10
N ALA A 19 -23.83 -10.03 10.88
CA ALA A 19 -22.50 -10.57 11.14
C ALA A 19 -21.50 -9.44 11.39
N LEU A 20 -20.46 -9.76 12.15
CA LEU A 20 -19.34 -8.88 12.44
C LEU A 20 -18.03 -9.61 12.13
N LYS A 21 -17.13 -8.93 11.42
CA LYS A 21 -15.75 -9.40 11.20
C LYS A 21 -14.75 -8.29 11.52
N VAL A 22 -13.73 -8.61 12.29
CA VAL A 22 -12.57 -7.73 12.52
C VAL A 22 -11.39 -8.33 11.78
N ARG A 23 -10.70 -7.51 10.99
CA ARG A 23 -9.47 -7.88 10.27
C ARG A 23 -8.57 -6.65 10.18
N ARG A 24 -7.28 -6.90 9.97
CA ARG A 24 -6.34 -5.89 9.47
C ARG A 24 -6.81 -5.37 8.11
N GLY A 25 -6.55 -4.09 7.85
CA GLY A 25 -6.77 -3.43 6.57
C GLY A 25 -5.52 -2.71 6.09
N GLY A 26 -5.70 -1.76 5.16
CA GLY A 26 -4.61 -0.99 4.53
C GLY A 26 -4.06 -1.65 3.27
N ASN A 27 -3.73 -0.87 2.25
CA ASN A 27 -3.34 -1.39 0.94
C ASN A 27 -2.00 -2.12 1.02
N CYS A 28 -0.97 -1.50 1.61
CA CYS A 28 0.33 -2.15 1.80
C CYS A 28 0.24 -3.42 2.68
N PRO A 29 -0.38 -3.39 3.88
CA PRO A 29 -0.57 -4.61 4.67
C PRO A 29 -1.34 -5.73 3.97
N ASN A 30 -2.38 -5.40 3.18
CA ASN A 30 -3.13 -6.41 2.42
C ASN A 30 -2.28 -7.03 1.31
N SER A 31 -1.46 -6.22 0.63
CA SER A 31 -0.52 -6.70 -0.38
C SER A 31 0.49 -7.67 0.23
N LEU A 32 0.99 -7.38 1.44
CA LEU A 32 1.89 -8.28 2.18
C LEU A 32 1.21 -9.61 2.55
N GLU A 33 -0.07 -9.63 2.93
CA GLU A 33 -0.79 -10.89 3.19
C GLU A 33 -0.90 -11.76 1.93
N VAL A 34 -1.09 -11.15 0.76
CA VAL A 34 -1.08 -11.89 -0.51
C VAL A 34 0.33 -12.39 -0.84
N LEU A 35 1.36 -11.54 -0.70
CA LEU A 35 2.75 -11.95 -0.94
C LEU A 35 3.17 -13.11 -0.02
N GLN A 36 2.79 -13.08 1.26
CA GLN A 36 3.02 -14.20 2.19
C GLN A 36 2.42 -15.52 1.68
N GLN A 37 1.28 -15.50 0.99
CA GLN A 37 0.65 -16.71 0.46
C GLN A 37 1.36 -17.24 -0.80
N LEU A 38 2.05 -16.36 -1.53
CA LEU A 38 2.75 -16.70 -2.77
C LEU A 38 4.22 -17.08 -2.55
N THR A 39 4.86 -16.56 -1.49
CA THR A 39 6.28 -16.85 -1.19
C THR A 39 6.57 -18.35 -1.05
N PRO A 40 5.77 -19.17 -0.34
CA PRO A 40 6.02 -20.61 -0.23
C PRO A 40 5.84 -21.39 -1.55
N LEU A 41 5.19 -20.79 -2.54
CA LEU A 41 4.97 -21.40 -3.86
C LEU A 41 6.14 -21.17 -4.82
N GLN A 42 7.16 -20.43 -4.40
CA GLN A 42 8.39 -20.28 -5.18
C GLN A 42 9.11 -21.63 -5.23
N ILE A 43 9.30 -22.16 -6.45
CA ILE A 43 10.06 -23.39 -6.69
C ILE A 43 11.47 -23.17 -6.13
N PRO A 44 11.99 -24.08 -5.29
CA PRO A 44 13.33 -23.97 -4.75
C PRO A 44 14.34 -24.25 -5.86
N ASP A 45 14.68 -23.21 -6.64
CA ASP A 45 15.99 -23.17 -7.28
C ASP A 45 17.03 -22.96 -6.18
N SER A 46 18.12 -23.71 -6.23
CA SER A 46 19.15 -23.82 -5.19
C SER A 46 19.87 -22.51 -4.80
N ASN A 47 19.49 -21.38 -5.41
CA ASN A 47 20.02 -20.04 -5.13
C ASN A 47 18.94 -19.03 -4.68
N ASN A 48 17.65 -19.38 -4.67
CA ASN A 48 16.58 -18.42 -4.44
C ASN A 48 16.15 -18.41 -2.97
N HIS A 49 16.65 -17.43 -2.22
CA HIS A 49 16.21 -17.18 -0.85
C HIS A 49 14.81 -16.56 -0.90
N SER A 50 13.88 -17.07 -0.10
CA SER A 50 12.55 -16.46 0.05
C SER A 50 12.69 -14.97 0.41
N PRO A 51 11.95 -14.06 -0.25
CA PRO A 51 12.02 -12.64 0.07
C PRO A 51 11.62 -12.39 1.52
N LYS A 52 12.41 -11.57 2.22
CA LYS A 52 12.04 -11.03 3.52
C LYS A 52 11.01 -9.92 3.31
N LEU A 53 9.86 -10.05 3.96
CA LEU A 53 8.76 -9.12 3.83
C LEU A 53 8.79 -8.14 5.00
N HIS A 54 8.81 -6.84 4.70
CA HIS A 54 8.84 -5.77 5.70
C HIS A 54 7.61 -4.87 5.52
N LEU A 55 7.04 -4.41 6.63
CA LEU A 55 6.02 -3.37 6.62
C LEU A 55 6.58 -2.06 7.19
N VAL A 56 6.52 -0.99 6.40
CA VAL A 56 6.77 0.37 6.85
C VAL A 56 5.44 1.09 6.94
N SER A 57 5.00 1.38 8.16
CA SER A 57 3.73 2.07 8.43
C SER A 57 3.79 2.76 9.78
N PRO A 58 3.17 3.94 9.93
CA PRO A 58 2.82 4.47 11.25
C PRO A 58 1.95 3.46 11.99
N LEU A 59 2.32 3.15 13.23
CA LEU A 59 1.58 2.28 14.14
C LEU A 59 1.49 2.97 15.51
N PRO A 60 0.44 2.69 16.32
CA PRO A 60 0.39 3.19 17.69
C PRO A 60 1.47 2.52 18.54
N HIS A 61 1.53 2.85 19.84
CA HIS A 61 2.47 2.29 20.80
C HIS A 61 2.70 0.77 20.60
N PRO A 62 3.96 0.27 20.64
CA PRO A 62 4.28 -1.14 20.36
C PRO A 62 3.48 -2.14 21.20
N ASP A 63 3.28 -1.83 22.47
CA ASP A 63 2.50 -2.67 23.41
C ASP A 63 0.97 -2.47 23.31
N SER A 64 0.48 -1.72 22.33
CA SER A 64 -0.96 -1.53 22.16
C SER A 64 -1.64 -2.84 21.71
N PRO A 65 -2.89 -3.10 22.15
CA PRO A 65 -3.68 -4.23 21.66
C PRO A 65 -3.83 -4.22 20.12
N ALA A 66 -3.85 -3.03 19.51
CA ALA A 66 -3.95 -2.88 18.07
C ALA A 66 -2.71 -3.42 17.33
N VAL A 67 -1.49 -3.09 17.79
CA VAL A 67 -0.24 -3.64 17.22
C VAL A 67 -0.20 -5.16 17.41
N GLN A 68 -0.57 -5.66 18.59
CA GLN A 68 -0.61 -7.11 18.84
C GLN A 68 -1.60 -7.82 17.89
N ALA A 69 -2.76 -7.22 17.63
CA ALA A 69 -3.74 -7.76 16.69
C ALA A 69 -3.22 -7.75 15.24
N ILE A 70 -2.51 -6.69 14.83
CA ILE A 70 -1.86 -6.61 13.51
C ILE A 70 -0.78 -7.68 13.38
N ALA A 71 0.11 -7.82 14.37
CA ALA A 71 1.17 -8.81 14.38
C ALA A 71 0.61 -10.24 14.27
N ARG A 72 -0.39 -10.58 15.09
CA ARG A 72 -1.07 -11.89 15.03
C ARG A 72 -1.76 -12.14 13.68
N SER A 73 -2.25 -11.09 13.01
CA SER A 73 -2.91 -11.24 11.71
C SER A 73 -1.96 -11.60 10.57
N PHE A 74 -0.66 -11.35 10.73
CA PHE A 74 0.38 -11.76 9.76
C PHE A 74 1.02 -13.11 10.10
N SER A 75 0.76 -13.66 11.28
CA SER A 75 1.39 -14.90 11.76
C SER A 75 0.89 -16.12 10.97
N THR A 76 1.62 -16.48 9.92
CA THR A 76 1.57 -17.79 9.27
C THR A 76 2.94 -18.44 9.41
N GLU A 77 3.01 -19.75 9.59
CA GLU A 77 4.28 -20.45 9.92
C GLU A 77 5.34 -20.40 8.80
N ALA A 78 4.97 -20.01 7.57
CA ALA A 78 5.83 -20.12 6.40
C ALA A 78 6.61 -18.84 6.02
N THR A 79 6.13 -17.64 6.36
CA THR A 79 6.84 -16.36 6.08
C THR A 79 6.34 -15.26 7.01
N LEU A 80 7.20 -14.78 7.92
CA LEU A 80 6.85 -13.69 8.83
C LEU A 80 7.07 -12.33 8.16
N VAL A 81 6.04 -11.49 8.17
CA VAL A 81 6.18 -10.06 7.87
C VAL A 81 6.85 -9.38 9.06
N ASP A 82 7.98 -8.74 8.80
CA ASP A 82 8.77 -8.03 9.79
C ASP A 82 8.21 -6.62 10.03
N LEU A 83 7.80 -6.37 11.28
CA LEU A 83 7.24 -5.10 11.76
C LEU A 83 8.28 -4.21 12.45
N SER A 84 9.56 -4.61 12.52
CA SER A 84 10.64 -3.81 13.12
C SER A 84 10.93 -2.51 12.37
N THR A 85 10.45 -2.41 11.13
CA THR A 85 10.56 -1.22 10.27
C THR A 85 9.34 -0.29 10.35
N CYS A 86 8.33 -0.65 11.16
CA CYS A 86 7.19 0.23 11.43
C CYS A 86 7.58 1.43 12.31
N LEU A 87 6.83 2.52 12.15
CA LEU A 87 7.07 3.81 12.81
C LEU A 87 6.10 3.98 13.97
N TYR A 88 6.58 3.75 15.19
CA TYR A 88 5.71 3.71 16.37
C TYR A 88 5.42 5.12 16.90
N ARG A 89 4.16 5.37 17.23
CA ARG A 89 3.63 6.60 17.83
C ARG A 89 3.31 6.34 19.31
N PRO A 90 4.27 6.53 20.24
CA PRO A 90 4.08 6.18 21.65
C PRO A 90 2.94 6.94 22.33
N GLU A 91 2.57 8.10 21.78
CA GLU A 91 1.48 8.96 22.24
C GLU A 91 0.08 8.39 21.95
N SER A 92 -0.04 7.41 21.04
CA SER A 92 -1.32 6.81 20.67
C SER A 92 -1.36 5.33 21.00
N ARG A 93 -2.55 4.84 21.40
CA ARG A 93 -2.82 3.40 21.55
C ARG A 93 -3.78 2.87 20.49
N GLU A 94 -4.41 3.77 19.73
CA GLU A 94 -5.41 3.43 18.73
C GLU A 94 -4.78 3.40 17.33
N ALA A 95 -5.05 2.34 16.58
CA ALA A 95 -4.60 2.24 15.20
C ALA A 95 -5.60 2.93 14.25
N ALA A 96 -5.07 3.35 13.10
CA ALA A 96 -5.90 3.73 11.96
C ALA A 96 -6.95 2.64 11.69
N SER A 97 -8.21 3.05 11.68
CA SER A 97 -9.35 2.14 11.71
C SER A 97 -10.34 2.48 10.60
N CYS A 98 -11.03 1.46 10.10
CA CYS A 98 -12.15 1.64 9.19
C CYS A 98 -13.35 0.81 9.64
N TYR A 99 -14.53 1.36 9.44
CA TYR A 99 -15.81 0.71 9.67
C TYR A 99 -16.48 0.54 8.31
N ILE A 100 -16.65 -0.71 7.90
CA ILE A 100 -17.24 -1.06 6.61
C ILE A 100 -18.62 -1.63 6.90
N MET A 101 -19.65 -0.97 6.43
CA MET A 101 -21.03 -1.44 6.48
C MET A 101 -21.39 -2.00 5.10
N ARG A 102 -21.69 -3.29 5.02
CA ARG A 102 -22.06 -3.94 3.76
C ARG A 102 -23.53 -4.35 3.78
N SER A 103 -24.29 -3.80 2.85
CA SER A 103 -25.70 -4.15 2.63
C SER A 103 -25.83 -5.50 1.94
N ALA A 104 -26.59 -6.43 2.52
CA ALA A 104 -26.91 -7.71 1.88
C ALA A 104 -27.93 -7.55 0.75
N GLN A 105 -28.85 -6.59 0.89
CA GLN A 105 -29.89 -6.29 -0.11
C GLN A 105 -29.30 -5.80 -1.44
N THR A 106 -28.32 -4.91 -1.40
CA THR A 106 -27.78 -4.25 -2.61
C THR A 106 -26.35 -4.67 -2.93
N GLY A 107 -25.64 -5.30 -1.99
CA GLY A 107 -24.21 -5.60 -2.10
C GLY A 107 -23.30 -4.37 -1.92
N SER A 108 -23.85 -3.18 -1.73
CA SER A 108 -23.08 -1.94 -1.58
C SER A 108 -22.30 -1.92 -0.26
N ARG A 109 -21.27 -1.07 -0.20
CA ARG A 109 -20.49 -0.82 1.01
C ARG A 109 -20.40 0.67 1.31
N THR A 110 -20.57 1.02 2.58
CA THR A 110 -20.25 2.33 3.13
C THR A 110 -19.01 2.19 4.00
N ILE A 111 -18.04 3.08 3.82
CA ILE A 111 -16.76 3.02 4.53
C ILE A 111 -16.57 4.33 5.28
N VAL A 112 -16.41 4.22 6.60
CA VAL A 112 -16.01 5.33 7.46
C VAL A 112 -14.59 5.05 7.95
N THR A 113 -13.67 5.97 7.74
CA THR A 113 -12.27 5.84 8.15
C THR A 113 -11.95 6.81 9.28
N TYR A 114 -11.18 6.36 10.25
CA TYR A 114 -10.64 7.17 11.35
C TYR A 114 -9.13 6.94 11.44
N ASN A 115 -8.36 8.02 11.50
CA ASN A 115 -6.92 7.95 11.71
C ASN A 115 -6.44 9.23 12.40
N GLU A 116 -5.86 9.09 13.59
CA GLU A 116 -5.17 10.17 14.31
C GLU A 116 -3.66 9.97 14.39
N LEU A 117 -3.14 8.87 13.84
CA LEU A 117 -1.70 8.65 13.80
C LEU A 117 -1.07 9.67 12.85
N ARG A 118 -0.06 10.38 13.34
CA ARG A 118 0.79 11.22 12.50
C ARG A 118 1.37 10.36 11.37
N GLU A 119 1.15 10.82 10.14
CA GLU A 119 1.66 10.19 8.92
C GLU A 119 3.20 10.12 8.95
N MET A 120 3.76 9.24 8.13
CA MET A 120 5.21 9.11 7.98
C MET A 120 5.79 10.37 7.34
N ASP A 121 6.91 10.85 7.85
CA ASP A 121 7.71 11.88 7.19
C ASP A 121 8.95 11.29 6.48
N VAL A 122 9.65 12.15 5.76
CA VAL A 122 10.79 11.78 4.93
C VAL A 122 12.01 11.37 5.78
N ASP A 123 12.21 11.99 6.94
CA ASP A 123 13.35 11.71 7.82
C ASP A 123 13.19 10.34 8.48
N GLU A 124 11.99 10.04 8.97
CA GLU A 124 11.63 8.72 9.50
C GLU A 124 11.83 7.63 8.44
N PHE A 125 11.43 7.90 7.20
CA PHE A 125 11.65 6.96 6.10
C PHE A 125 13.14 6.78 5.80
N ASN A 126 13.93 7.85 5.82
CA ASN A 126 15.37 7.80 5.56
C ASN A 126 16.09 6.86 6.55
N GLU A 127 15.71 6.88 7.82
CA GLU A 127 16.27 5.94 8.81
C GLU A 127 15.97 4.47 8.47
N VAL A 128 14.78 4.18 7.96
CA VAL A 128 14.38 2.84 7.52
C VAL A 128 15.14 2.43 6.25
N ALA A 129 15.25 3.34 5.28
CA ALA A 129 16.01 3.13 4.04
C ALA A 129 17.49 2.84 4.33
N GLU A 130 18.11 3.57 5.26
CA GLU A 130 19.50 3.35 5.69
C GLU A 130 19.69 1.98 6.36
N LYS A 131 18.73 1.55 7.19
CA LYS A 131 18.74 0.20 7.78
C LYS A 131 18.68 -0.87 6.68
N ALA A 132 17.77 -0.72 5.72
CA ALA A 132 17.62 -1.65 4.60
C ALA A 132 18.88 -1.68 3.71
N ARG A 133 19.48 -0.52 3.42
CA ARG A 133 20.73 -0.39 2.66
C ARG A 133 21.88 -1.16 3.30
N ARG A 134 22.02 -1.09 4.64
CA ARG A 134 23.05 -1.86 5.37
C ARG A 134 22.88 -3.38 5.28
N LEU A 135 21.66 -3.87 5.10
CA LEU A 135 21.40 -5.30 4.89
C LEU A 135 21.86 -5.76 3.49
N GLY A 136 21.95 -4.83 2.53
CA GLY A 136 22.38 -5.11 1.16
C GLY A 136 21.40 -5.98 0.36
N GLY A 137 21.83 -6.40 -0.82
CA GLY A 137 21.03 -7.23 -1.73
C GLY A 137 20.04 -6.46 -2.58
N LYS A 138 19.25 -7.20 -3.37
CA LYS A 138 18.19 -6.62 -4.21
C LYS A 138 16.98 -6.24 -3.36
N GLN A 139 16.46 -5.03 -3.58
CA GLN A 139 15.35 -4.48 -2.82
C GLN A 139 14.19 -4.15 -3.75
N TRP A 140 12.98 -4.43 -3.26
CA TRP A 140 11.74 -3.99 -3.90
C TRP A 140 10.96 -3.14 -2.91
N TRP A 141 10.76 -1.86 -3.24
CA TRP A 141 9.97 -0.94 -2.44
C TRP A 141 8.61 -0.71 -3.09
N HIS A 142 7.55 -0.87 -2.31
CA HIS A 142 6.18 -0.61 -2.76
C HIS A 142 5.58 0.53 -1.94
N PHE A 143 5.07 1.56 -2.61
CA PHE A 143 4.42 2.70 -1.97
C PHE A 143 2.94 2.79 -2.32
N GLU A 144 2.09 2.95 -1.31
CA GLU A 144 0.75 3.52 -1.49
C GLU A 144 0.91 5.03 -1.75
N GLY A 145 0.32 5.55 -2.83
CA GLY A 145 0.32 6.98 -3.18
C GLY A 145 -0.53 7.83 -2.24
N ARG A 146 -0.25 7.77 -0.93
CA ARG A 146 -1.05 8.35 0.15
C ARG A 146 -0.84 9.86 0.27
N ILE A 147 0.42 10.28 0.33
CA ILE A 147 0.86 11.69 0.41
C ILE A 147 1.91 11.88 -0.69
N PRO A 148 1.50 12.33 -1.90
CA PRO A 148 2.40 12.34 -3.05
C PRO A 148 3.72 13.09 -2.84
N PRO A 149 3.76 14.28 -2.21
CA PRO A 149 5.03 14.96 -1.94
C PRO A 149 5.99 14.14 -1.08
N THR A 150 5.51 13.52 -0.01
CA THR A 150 6.35 12.65 0.85
C THR A 150 6.82 11.43 0.07
N THR A 151 5.91 10.76 -0.65
CA THR A 151 6.25 9.56 -1.45
C THR A 151 7.31 9.86 -2.51
N LEU A 152 7.22 11.00 -3.19
CA LEU A 152 8.20 11.41 -4.19
C LEU A 152 9.59 11.59 -3.58
N HIS A 153 9.70 12.31 -2.47
CA HIS A 153 10.99 12.47 -1.78
C HIS A 153 11.55 11.13 -1.25
N CYS A 154 10.70 10.23 -0.77
CA CYS A 154 11.13 8.87 -0.39
C CYS A 154 11.73 8.11 -1.59
N ILE A 155 11.10 8.21 -2.76
CA ILE A 155 11.59 7.58 -4.00
C ILE A 155 12.94 8.18 -4.41
N GLU A 156 13.05 9.51 -4.41
CA GLU A 156 14.30 10.21 -4.72
C GLU A 156 15.44 9.81 -3.78
N LEU A 157 15.16 9.73 -2.46
CA LEU A 157 16.12 9.23 -1.47
C LEU A 157 16.62 7.82 -1.80
N LEU A 158 15.72 6.89 -2.14
CA LEU A 158 16.12 5.54 -2.51
C LEU A 158 17.00 5.54 -3.77
N ARG A 159 16.61 6.29 -4.80
CA ARG A 159 17.34 6.36 -6.08
C ARG A 159 18.73 6.99 -5.93
N ASN A 160 18.87 7.99 -5.07
CA ASN A 160 20.14 8.66 -4.84
C ASN A 160 21.14 7.82 -4.03
N ASN A 161 20.67 6.82 -3.27
CA ASN A 161 21.49 6.07 -2.31
C ASN A 161 21.65 4.58 -2.63
N ALA A 162 20.98 4.06 -3.66
CA ALA A 162 21.07 2.65 -4.06
C ALA A 162 21.48 2.49 -5.53
N PRO A 163 22.33 1.49 -5.87
CA PRO A 163 22.61 1.14 -7.27
C PRO A 163 21.32 0.77 -8.02
N GLN A 164 21.15 1.30 -9.23
CA GLN A 164 19.92 1.14 -10.01
C GLN A 164 19.55 -0.34 -10.26
N ASP A 165 20.53 -1.20 -10.53
CA ASP A 165 20.32 -2.64 -10.80
C ASP A 165 19.89 -3.46 -9.56
N SER A 166 19.93 -2.83 -8.37
CA SER A 166 19.59 -3.46 -7.10
C SER A 166 18.26 -2.97 -6.51
N LEU A 167 17.58 -2.04 -7.17
CA LEU A 167 16.41 -1.35 -6.63
C LEU A 167 15.24 -1.35 -7.63
N VAL A 168 14.14 -1.97 -7.23
CA VAL A 168 12.84 -1.87 -7.90
C VAL A 168 11.89 -1.05 -7.05
N ILE A 169 11.21 -0.11 -7.67
CA ILE A 169 10.19 0.74 -7.04
C ILE A 169 8.87 0.52 -7.75
N SER A 170 7.83 0.25 -6.95
CA SER A 170 6.47 0.18 -7.42
C SER A 170 5.57 1.12 -6.63
N VAL A 171 4.56 1.68 -7.29
CA VAL A 171 3.63 2.64 -6.67
C VAL A 171 2.18 2.31 -7.02
N GLU A 172 1.30 2.50 -6.05
CA GLU A 172 -0.16 2.42 -6.24
C GLU A 172 -0.77 3.82 -6.33
N VAL A 173 -1.48 4.07 -7.43
CA VAL A 173 -2.20 5.32 -7.73
C VAL A 173 -3.71 5.04 -7.68
N GLU A 174 -4.29 5.17 -6.48
CA GLU A 174 -5.68 4.75 -6.24
C GLU A 174 -6.69 5.90 -6.21
N LYS A 175 -6.45 6.93 -5.40
CA LYS A 175 -7.45 7.96 -5.09
C LYS A 175 -7.29 9.19 -5.98
N PRO A 176 -8.31 9.56 -6.79
CA PRO A 176 -8.26 10.79 -7.58
C PRO A 176 -8.28 12.04 -6.68
N GLY A 177 -7.77 13.16 -7.19
CA GLY A 177 -7.74 14.45 -6.47
C GLY A 177 -6.61 14.61 -5.46
N ARG A 178 -5.56 13.78 -5.55
CA ARG A 178 -4.30 13.99 -4.83
C ARG A 178 -3.26 14.55 -5.80
N ASP A 179 -2.99 15.84 -5.69
CA ASP A 179 -2.04 16.52 -6.56
C ASP A 179 -0.63 15.94 -6.40
N GLY A 180 0.04 15.66 -7.54
CA GLY A 180 1.40 15.13 -7.58
C GLY A 180 1.50 13.61 -7.75
N LEU A 181 0.38 12.89 -7.85
CA LEU A 181 0.39 11.45 -8.10
C LEU A 181 1.03 11.08 -9.46
N GLU A 182 0.94 11.95 -10.45
CA GLU A 182 1.55 11.77 -11.77
C GLU A 182 3.08 11.74 -11.69
N ALA A 183 3.66 12.63 -10.88
CA ALA A 183 5.11 12.68 -10.64
C ALA A 183 5.60 11.44 -9.87
N VAL A 184 4.80 10.98 -8.90
CA VAL A 184 5.06 9.71 -8.20
C VAL A 184 4.99 8.51 -9.16
N ALA A 185 3.99 8.48 -10.04
CA ALA A 185 3.87 7.42 -11.06
C ALA A 185 5.07 7.41 -12.01
N ALA A 186 5.52 8.59 -12.47
CA ALA A 186 6.62 8.72 -13.41
C ALA A 186 8.00 8.34 -12.82
N SER A 187 8.15 8.32 -11.49
CA SER A 187 9.42 7.99 -10.81
C SER A 187 9.55 6.50 -10.43
N ALA A 188 8.52 5.69 -10.68
CA ALA A 188 8.48 4.27 -10.35
C ALA A 188 8.78 3.35 -11.56
N ASP A 189 9.28 2.14 -11.30
CA ASP A 189 9.49 1.12 -12.33
C ASP A 189 8.17 0.39 -12.69
N VAL A 190 7.29 0.25 -11.71
CA VAL A 190 5.97 -0.41 -11.87
C VAL A 190 4.87 0.45 -11.26
N VAL A 191 3.83 0.74 -12.03
CA VAL A 191 2.70 1.57 -11.59
C VAL A 191 1.42 0.75 -11.60
N PHE A 192 0.74 0.68 -10.44
CA PHE A 192 -0.59 0.12 -10.31
C PHE A 192 -1.62 1.25 -10.29
N ILE A 193 -2.46 1.35 -11.32
CA ILE A 193 -3.45 2.43 -11.47
C ILE A 193 -4.84 1.87 -11.18
N SER A 194 -5.57 2.48 -10.24
CA SER A 194 -6.96 2.09 -10.01
C SER A 194 -7.85 2.56 -11.16
N ARG A 195 -8.91 1.79 -11.42
CA ARG A 195 -9.94 2.15 -12.39
C ARG A 195 -10.51 3.56 -12.15
N ASN A 196 -10.80 3.89 -10.89
CA ASN A 196 -11.40 5.18 -10.53
C ASN A 196 -10.44 6.35 -10.82
N TRP A 197 -9.15 6.19 -10.54
CA TRP A 197 -8.16 7.22 -10.87
C TRP A 197 -8.03 7.37 -12.40
N ALA A 198 -7.94 6.25 -13.13
CA ALA A 198 -7.83 6.27 -14.59
C ALA A 198 -9.03 6.93 -15.27
N GLU A 199 -10.26 6.60 -14.85
CA GLU A 199 -11.49 7.16 -15.43
C GLU A 199 -11.60 8.67 -15.22
N ARG A 200 -11.16 9.19 -14.06
CA ARG A 200 -11.18 10.64 -13.77
C ARG A 200 -10.03 11.42 -14.43
N ASN A 201 -8.91 10.75 -14.69
CA ASN A 201 -7.72 11.35 -15.29
C ASN A 201 -7.50 10.88 -16.74
N ALA A 202 -8.55 10.40 -17.41
CA ALA A 202 -8.45 9.82 -18.75
C ALA A 202 -7.82 10.78 -19.78
N HIS A 203 -7.99 12.10 -19.61
CA HIS A 203 -7.36 13.15 -20.42
C HIS A 203 -5.82 13.20 -20.28
N ILE A 204 -5.29 12.78 -19.13
CA ILE A 204 -3.85 12.71 -18.84
C ILE A 204 -3.27 11.41 -19.44
N VAL A 205 -3.99 10.29 -19.32
CA VAL A 205 -3.56 8.98 -19.83
C VAL A 205 -3.53 8.94 -21.37
N SER A 206 -4.36 9.74 -22.04
CA SER A 206 -4.42 9.79 -23.51
C SER A 206 -3.26 10.52 -24.20
N TYR A 207 -2.38 11.23 -23.49
CA TYR A 207 -1.39 12.13 -24.11
C TYR A 207 0.00 11.50 -24.39
N SER A 208 0.23 10.24 -24.06
CA SER A 208 1.49 9.54 -24.38
C SER A 208 1.49 8.81 -25.73
N GLY A 209 0.39 8.86 -26.49
CA GLY A 209 0.22 8.13 -27.75
C GLY A 209 0.43 8.93 -29.05
N SER A 210 0.71 10.23 -29.00
CA SER A 210 0.80 11.08 -30.20
C SER A 210 2.10 11.86 -30.29
N GLN A 211 3.22 11.14 -30.47
CA GLN A 211 4.32 11.67 -31.29
C GLN A 211 4.46 10.79 -32.53
N SER A 212 4.04 11.39 -33.64
CA SER A 212 4.10 10.89 -35.02
C SER A 212 5.50 10.39 -35.38
N ALA A 213 5.71 9.07 -35.39
CA ALA A 213 6.73 8.46 -36.21
C ALA A 213 6.33 8.60 -37.68
N LYS A 214 6.91 9.60 -38.38
CA LYS A 214 6.91 9.63 -39.84
C LYS A 214 7.77 8.47 -40.34
N ALA A 215 7.17 7.30 -40.53
CA ALA A 215 7.79 6.23 -41.29
C ALA A 215 7.74 6.59 -42.78
N HIS A 216 8.90 6.87 -43.36
CA HIS A 216 9.11 6.78 -44.81
C HIS A 216 8.95 5.31 -45.22
N GLY A 217 7.89 4.99 -45.95
CA GLY A 217 7.71 3.72 -46.64
C GLY A 217 7.51 4.00 -48.12
N SER A 218 8.58 3.85 -48.90
CA SER A 218 8.52 3.83 -50.36
C SER A 218 7.78 2.60 -50.83
N VAL A 219 6.91 2.81 -51.82
CA VAL A 219 6.15 1.78 -52.55
C VAL A 219 7.11 0.90 -53.35
N LEU A 220 7.06 -0.41 -53.09
CA LEU A 220 6.96 -1.47 -54.11
C LEU A 220 6.10 -2.61 -53.52
#